data_AF-A0A955F1S0-F1
#
_entry.id   AF-A0A955F1S0-F1
#
_cell.length_a   1.000
_cell.length_b   1.000
_cell.length_c   1.000
_cell.angle_alpha   90.00
_cell.angle_beta   90.00
_cell.angle_gamma   90.00
#
_symmetry.space_group_name_H-M   'P 1'
#
loop_
_entity.id
_entity.type
_entity.pdbx_description
1 polymer ?
#
loop_
_entity_poly.entity_id
_entity_poly.type
_entity_poly.pdbx_seq_one_letter_code
_entity_poly.pdbx_strand_id
1 'polypeptide(L)' 'MRMTLAFLFAAMLTFASVTAQVDDGFQRERRGESGAAKDQLEGKSPPDLVAENWLNSKAVDLAALKGKVVVLDFWGTW' A
#
# COMPACT_ATOMS: atom_id res chain seq x y z
N MET A 1 -31.05 34.58 -8.55
CA MET A 1 -30.46 33.63 -7.58
C MET A 1 -30.60 32.20 -8.12
N ARG A 2 -29.80 31.83 -9.13
CA ARG A 2 -29.82 30.49 -9.79
C ARG A 2 -28.42 29.98 -10.18
N MET A 3 -27.35 30.66 -9.73
CA MET A 3 -25.97 30.41 -10.18
C MET A 3 -25.02 29.87 -9.09
N THR A 4 -25.46 29.75 -7.84
CA THR A 4 -24.64 29.20 -6.74
C THR A 4 -24.81 27.69 -6.55
N LEU A 5 -25.86 27.08 -7.08
CA LEU A 5 -26.13 25.64 -6.90
C LEU A 5 -25.35 24.74 -7.88
N ALA A 6 -24.99 25.25 -9.06
CA ALA A 6 -24.25 24.49 -10.06
C ALA A 6 -22.76 24.29 -9.70
N PHE A 7 -22.14 25.23 -8.98
CA PHE A 7 -20.74 25.12 -8.56
C PHE A 7 -20.54 24.16 -7.38
N LEU A 8 -21.55 23.97 -6.53
CA LEU A 8 -21.50 23.02 -5.42
C LEU A 8 -21.62 21.56 -5.86
N PHE A 9 -22.26 21.29 -7.00
CA PHE A 9 -22.39 19.93 -7.53
C PHE A 9 -21.11 19.43 -8.23
N ALA A 10 -20.34 20.32 -8.87
CA ALA A 10 -19.10 19.94 -9.55
C ALA A 10 -17.96 19.58 -8.56
N ALA A 11 -17.93 20.21 -7.38
CA ALA A 11 -16.93 19.92 -6.35
C ALA A 11 -17.15 18.57 -5.63
N MET A 12 -18.38 18.03 -5.62
CA MET A 12 -18.66 16.71 -5.05
C MET A 12 -18.28 15.56 -6.00
N LEU A 13 -18.17 15.79 -7.30
CA LEU A 13 -17.86 14.72 -8.26
C LEU A 13 -16.37 14.36 -8.33
N THR A 14 -15.47 15.29 -7.95
CA THR A 14 -14.01 15.05 -8.04
C THR A 14 -13.43 14.22 -6.90
N PHE A 15 -14.16 14.03 -5.78
CA PHE A 15 -13.66 13.23 -4.65
C PHE A 15 -14.06 11.76 -4.70
N ALA A 16 -14.99 11.36 -5.57
CA ALA A 16 -15.56 10.01 -5.55
C ALA A 16 -14.71 8.93 -6.27
N SER A 17 -13.60 9.31 -6.93
CA SER A 17 -12.84 8.37 -7.79
C SER A 17 -11.62 7.71 -7.12
N VAL A 18 -11.31 8.03 -5.85
CA VAL A 18 -10.04 7.63 -5.20
C VAL A 18 -10.17 6.36 -4.34
N THR A 19 -11.23 5.57 -4.49
CA THR A 19 -11.38 4.30 -3.74
C THR A 19 -11.66 3.08 -4.61
N ALA A 20 -11.65 3.21 -5.94
CA ALA A 20 -11.69 2.05 -6.81
C ALA A 20 -10.36 1.29 -6.68
N GLN A 21 -10.40 0.13 -6.02
CA GLN A 21 -9.29 -0.81 -5.98
C GLN A 21 -9.02 -1.26 -7.41
N VAL A 22 -7.98 -0.70 -8.02
CA VAL A 22 -7.57 -1.04 -9.38
C VAL A 22 -7.22 -2.52 -9.40
N ASP A 23 -7.91 -3.29 -10.25
CA ASP A 23 -7.45 -4.62 -10.61
C ASP A 23 -6.19 -4.46 -11.45
N ASP A 24 -5.02 -4.66 -10.84
CA ASP A 24 -3.71 -4.50 -11.46
C ASP A 24 -3.24 -5.77 -12.19
N GLY A 25 -4.06 -6.84 -12.21
CA GLY A 25 -3.73 -8.11 -12.84
C GLY A 25 -2.62 -8.92 -12.17
N PHE A 26 -2.03 -8.43 -11.07
CA PHE A 26 -0.95 -9.10 -10.36
C PHE A 26 -1.49 -10.33 -9.60
N GLN A 27 -0.93 -11.50 -9.89
CA GLN A 27 -1.35 -12.75 -9.26
C GLN A 27 -0.80 -12.82 -7.84
N ARG A 28 -1.67 -12.79 -6.82
CA ARG A 28 -1.26 -13.03 -5.43
C ARG A 28 -1.60 -14.46 -5.03
N GLU A 29 -0.71 -15.04 -4.23
CA GLU A 29 -0.95 -16.27 -3.48
C GLU A 29 -1.93 -16.01 -2.31
N ARG A 30 -3.21 -15.74 -2.64
CA ARG A 30 -4.30 -15.50 -1.69
C ARG A 30 -5.19 -16.75 -1.64
N ARG A 31 -5.17 -17.47 -0.52
CA ARG A 31 -6.09 -18.59 -0.28
C ARG A 31 -6.70 -18.51 1.12
N GLY A 32 -8.01 -18.75 1.21
CA GLY A 32 -8.76 -18.82 2.48
C GLY A 32 -8.80 -17.50 3.25
N GLU A 33 -9.13 -17.56 4.54
CA GLU A 33 -9.26 -16.40 5.44
C GLU A 33 -7.99 -15.52 5.49
N SER A 34 -6.82 -16.14 5.32
CA SER A 34 -5.53 -15.43 5.28
C SER A 34 -5.41 -14.45 4.10
N GLY A 35 -6.14 -14.69 3.00
CA GLY A 35 -6.17 -13.80 1.84
C GLY A 35 -6.84 -12.46 2.17
N ALA A 36 -8.03 -12.51 2.75
CA ALA A 36 -8.79 -11.29 3.08
C ALA A 36 -8.07 -10.37 4.08
N ALA A 37 -7.31 -10.94 5.03
CA ALA A 37 -6.48 -10.17 5.93
C ALA A 37 -5.29 -9.51 5.22
N LYS A 38 -4.65 -10.21 4.28
CA LYS A 38 -3.54 -9.68 3.47
C LYS A 38 -4.01 -8.58 2.51
N ASP A 39 -5.20 -8.73 1.93
CA ASP A 39 -5.79 -7.74 1.01
C ASP A 39 -5.98 -6.39 1.69
N GLN A 40 -6.37 -6.41 2.97
CA GLN A 40 -6.51 -5.21 3.77
C GLN A 40 -5.18 -4.51 4.08
N LEU A 41 -4.03 -5.14 3.81
CA LEU A 41 -2.70 -4.54 4.02
C LEU A 41 -2.15 -3.87 2.76
N GLU A 42 -2.66 -4.20 1.58
CA GLU A 42 -2.18 -3.59 0.33
C GLU A 42 -2.50 -2.09 0.27
N GLY A 43 -1.56 -1.31 -0.27
CA GLY A 43 -1.67 0.15 -0.36
C GLY A 43 -1.48 0.90 0.96
N LYS A 44 -1.43 0.21 2.11
CA LYS A 44 -1.06 0.82 3.39
C LYS A 44 0.44 1.06 3.47
N SER A 45 0.85 2.01 4.30
CA SER A 45 2.26 2.22 4.62
C SER A 45 2.84 0.95 5.24
N PRO A 46 4.04 0.50 4.80
CA PRO A 46 4.70 -0.62 5.43
C PRO A 46 5.08 -0.25 6.87
N PRO A 47 5.12 -1.23 7.79
CA PRO A 47 5.67 -1.03 9.12
C PRO A 47 7.18 -0.79 9.05
N ASP A 48 7.73 -0.19 10.11
CA ASP A 48 9.18 0.02 10.24
C ASP A 48 9.92 -1.33 10.27
N LEU A 49 11.08 -1.38 9.59
CA LEU A 49 11.94 -2.56 9.61
C LEU A 49 12.83 -2.53 10.85
N VAL A 50 12.41 -3.30 11.87
CA VAL A 50 13.14 -3.40 13.13
C VAL A 50 13.87 -4.74 13.18
N ALA A 51 15.20 -4.68 13.25
CA ALA A 51 16.06 -5.84 13.44
C ALA A 51 17.19 -5.49 14.42
N GLU A 52 17.45 -6.40 15.37
CA GLU A 52 18.52 -6.22 16.35
C GLU A 52 19.90 -6.35 15.72
N ASN A 53 20.04 -7.28 14.76
CA ASN A 53 21.31 -7.61 14.12
C ASN A 53 21.17 -7.54 12.61
N TRP A 54 22.13 -6.90 11.96
CA TRP A 54 22.24 -6.81 10.51
C TRP A 54 23.43 -7.61 10.04
N LEU A 55 23.20 -8.51 9.09
CA LEU A 55 24.25 -9.30 8.48
C LEU A 55 24.66 -8.68 7.16
N ASN A 56 25.98 -8.65 6.90
CA ASN A 56 26.57 -8.21 5.63
C ASN A 56 26.20 -6.78 5.20
N SER A 57 25.67 -5.96 6.10
CA SER A 57 25.22 -4.60 5.82
C SER A 57 25.15 -3.77 7.11
N LYS A 58 25.07 -2.44 6.94
CA LYS A 58 24.62 -1.55 8.01
C LYS A 58 23.10 -1.62 8.11
N ALA A 59 22.54 -1.13 9.22
CA ALA A 59 21.10 -0.98 9.35
C ALA A 59 20.49 -0.23 8.16
N VAL A 60 19.40 -0.77 7.62
CA VAL A 60 18.68 -0.20 6.47
C VAL A 60 17.33 0.34 6.93
N ASP A 61 17.13 1.63 6.69
CA ASP A 61 15.84 2.31 6.88
C ASP A 61 15.02 2.24 5.58
N LEU A 62 13.78 1.76 5.66
CA LEU A 62 12.87 1.70 4.51
C LEU A 62 12.58 3.08 3.93
N ALA A 63 12.57 4.15 4.75
CA ALA A 63 12.33 5.51 4.26
C ALA A 63 13.45 5.99 3.32
N ALA A 64 14.70 5.56 3.57
CA ALA A 64 15.84 5.86 2.70
C ALA A 64 15.76 5.18 1.33
N LEU A 65 14.89 4.16 1.18
CA LEU A 65 14.68 3.43 -0.08
C LEU A 65 13.48 3.95 -0.89
N LYS A 66 12.85 5.05 -0.45
CA LYS A 66 11.68 5.61 -1.14
C LYS A 66 11.97 5.89 -2.62
N GLY A 67 11.03 5.47 -3.48
CA GLY A 67 11.16 5.55 -4.94
C GLY A 67 11.77 4.30 -5.58
N LYS A 68 12.17 3.31 -4.78
CA LYS A 68 12.56 1.98 -5.26
C LYS A 68 11.47 0.97 -4.92
N VAL A 69 11.35 -0.07 -5.75
CA VAL A 69 10.63 -1.29 -5.39
C VAL A 69 11.51 -2.07 -4.42
N VAL A 70 10.96 -2.41 -3.25
CA VAL A 70 11.66 -3.17 -2.20
C VAL A 70 10.95 -4.51 -2.03
N VAL A 71 11.70 -5.60 -2.10
CA VAL A 71 11.20 -6.96 -1.85
C VAL A 71 11.79 -7.43 -0.53
N LEU A 72 10.92 -7.87 0.40
CA LEU A 72 11.32 -8.48 1.67
C LEU A 72 11.13 -9.99 1.56
N ASP A 73 12.22 -10.73 1.73
CA ASP A 73 12.22 -12.19 1.72
C ASP A 73 12.38 -12.71 3.15
N PHE A 74 11.30 -13.29 3.69
CA PHE A 74 11.29 -13.88 5.03
C PHE A 74 11.63 -15.37 4.92
N TRP A 75 12.89 -15.69 5.19
CA TRP A 75 13.42 -17.06 5.08
C TRP A 75 14.25 -17.42 6.31
N GLY A 76 14.59 -18.70 6.43
CA GLY A 76 15.45 -19.23 7.48
C GLY A 76 16.16 -20.48 6.99
N THR A 77 17.14 -20.97 7.77
CA THR A 77 17.89 -22.15 7.37
C THR A 77 17.05 -23.43 7.43
N TRP A 78 16.17 -23.56 8.43
CA TRP A 78 15.29 -24.70 8.66
C TRP A 78 14.39 -24.47 9.89
#